data_AF-A0AAW6BF15-F1
#
_entry.id   AF-A0AAW6BF15-F1
#
_cell.length_a   1.000
_cell.length_b   1.000
_cell.length_c   1.000
_cell.angle_alpha   90.00
_cell.angle_beta   90.00
_cell.angle_gamma   90.00
#
_symmetry.space_group_name_H-M   'P 1'
#
loop_
_entity.id
_entity.type
_entity.pdbx_description
1 polymer ?
#
loop_
_entity_poly.entity_id
_entity_poly.type
_entity_poly.pdbx_seq_one_letter_code
_entity_poly.pdbx_strand_id
1 'polypeptide(L)'
;MHIYGNHEPSCNQFPENKLMSFSSNEDDNCYDSSIVYTDQLIEKIINKIKDYKAFILYFSDHGLQRLDKNSDIRYNHGVSHPRKKAYNIPLFIWYNKHPFLNFR
;
A
#
# COMPACT_ATOMS: atom_id res chain seq x y z
N MET A 1 -4.13 -11.21 8.03
CA MET A 1 -3.79 -11.51 6.63
C MET A 1 -2.42 -10.90 6.37
N HIS A 2 -1.47 -11.65 5.82
CA HIS A 2 -0.18 -11.11 5.38
C HIS A 2 -0.24 -10.99 3.85
N ILE A 3 -0.01 -9.80 3.31
CA ILE A 3 -0.09 -9.54 1.87
C ILE A 3 1.28 -9.13 1.34
N TYR A 4 1.49 -9.35 0.05
CA TYR A 4 2.73 -8.95 -0.60
C TYR A 4 2.84 -7.42 -0.81
N GLY A 5 1.70 -6.73 -0.81
CA GLY A 5 1.64 -5.27 -0.82
C GLY A 5 2.37 -4.64 -2.00
N ASN A 6 3.26 -3.70 -1.70
CA ASN A 6 3.99 -2.89 -2.68
C ASN A 6 5.43 -3.35 -2.93
N HIS A 7 5.81 -4.52 -2.41
CA HIS A 7 7.19 -5.02 -2.41
C HIS A 7 7.81 -4.98 -3.82
N GLU A 8 9.07 -4.58 -3.89
CA GLU A 8 9.80 -4.49 -5.15
C GLU A 8 10.07 -5.88 -5.78
N PRO A 9 10.11 -6.03 -7.11
CA PRO A 9 9.74 -5.01 -8.09
C PRO A 9 8.22 -4.81 -8.14
N SER A 10 7.77 -3.55 -8.02
CA SER A 10 6.36 -3.24 -7.76
C SER A 10 5.42 -3.57 -8.94
N CYS A 11 5.92 -3.62 -10.17
CA CYS A 11 5.14 -3.99 -11.36
C CYS A 11 4.57 -5.42 -11.28
N ASN A 12 5.18 -6.30 -10.46
CA ASN A 12 4.73 -7.68 -10.31
C ASN A 12 3.58 -7.83 -9.31
N GLN A 13 3.17 -6.74 -8.63
CA GLN A 13 2.19 -6.81 -7.54
C GLN A 13 0.74 -6.59 -7.98
N PHE A 14 0.52 -6.39 -9.27
CA PHE A 14 -0.81 -6.21 -9.86
C PHE A 14 -0.82 -6.75 -11.30
N PRO A 15 -2.00 -7.14 -11.84
CA PRO A 15 -2.11 -7.55 -13.24
C PRO A 15 -1.73 -6.42 -14.20
N GLU A 16 -1.08 -6.73 -15.32
CA GLU A 16 -0.59 -5.72 -16.29
C GLU A 16 -1.69 -4.74 -16.75
N ASN A 17 -2.92 -5.21 -16.93
CA ASN A 17 -4.07 -4.37 -17.30
C ASN A 17 -4.57 -3.43 -16.19
N LYS A 18 -3.93 -3.43 -15.02
CA LYS A 18 -4.16 -2.50 -13.91
C LYS A 18 -3.05 -1.44 -13.78
N LEU A 19 -2.05 -1.45 -14.66
CA LEU A 19 -1.06 -0.39 -14.72
C LEU A 19 -1.73 0.96 -15.03
N MET A 20 -1.47 1.95 -14.19
CA MET A 20 -1.94 3.32 -14.33
C MET A 20 -0.75 4.26 -14.56
N SER A 21 -0.95 5.26 -15.42
CA SER A 21 0.07 6.27 -15.69
C SER A 21 -0.19 7.52 -14.86
N PHE A 22 0.64 7.73 -13.83
CA PHE A 22 0.62 8.89 -12.94
C PHE A 22 1.74 9.89 -13.24
N SER A 23 2.81 9.42 -13.89
CA SER A 23 4.00 10.18 -14.24
C SER A 23 4.60 9.69 -15.56
N SER A 24 5.66 10.35 -16.01
CA SER A 24 6.46 9.91 -17.17
C SER A 24 7.45 8.77 -16.84
N ASN A 25 7.59 8.37 -15.58
CA ASN A 25 8.51 7.32 -15.16
C ASN A 25 7.76 6.01 -14.86
N GLU A 26 8.26 4.90 -15.41
CA GLU A 26 7.63 3.59 -15.31
C GLU A 26 7.69 3.00 -13.89
N ASP A 27 8.83 3.12 -13.19
CA ASP A 27 8.97 2.62 -11.81
C ASP A 27 8.05 3.36 -10.83
N ASP A 28 7.91 4.68 -11.00
CA ASP A 28 6.94 5.49 -10.24
C ASP A 28 5.51 5.02 -10.53
N ASN A 29 5.16 4.81 -11.81
CA ASN A 29 3.84 4.31 -12.20
C ASN A 29 3.55 2.91 -11.64
N CYS A 30 4.54 2.02 -11.63
CA CYS A 30 4.40 0.70 -11.04
C CYS A 30 4.24 0.74 -9.52
N TYR A 31 5.04 1.55 -8.83
CA TYR A 31 4.93 1.70 -7.39
C TYR A 31 3.54 2.24 -7.01
N ASP A 32 3.09 3.33 -7.64
CA ASP A 32 1.78 3.92 -7.36
C ASP A 32 0.61 3.00 -7.75
N SER A 33 0.70 2.28 -8.87
CA SER A 33 -0.31 1.29 -9.29
C SER A 33 -0.44 0.14 -8.29
N SER A 34 0.67 -0.33 -7.70
CA SER A 34 0.63 -1.36 -6.66
C SER A 34 -0.08 -0.86 -5.38
N ILE A 35 0.01 0.44 -5.08
CA ILE A 35 -0.69 1.06 -3.94
C ILE A 35 -2.20 1.05 -4.22
N VAL A 36 -2.60 1.46 -5.42
CA VAL A 36 -4.02 1.40 -5.86
C VAL A 36 -4.55 -0.04 -5.79
N TYR A 37 -3.75 -1.03 -6.16
CA TYR A 37 -4.18 -2.43 -6.10
C TYR A 37 -4.36 -2.92 -4.64
N THR A 38 -3.48 -2.48 -3.74
CA THR A 38 -3.59 -2.76 -2.29
C THR A 38 -4.85 -2.09 -1.70
N ASP A 39 -5.13 -0.84 -2.09
CA ASP A 39 -6.35 -0.12 -1.69
C ASP A 39 -7.62 -0.86 -2.14
N GLN A 40 -7.67 -1.32 -3.40
CA GLN A 40 -8.78 -2.13 -3.93
C GLN A 40 -8.96 -3.46 -3.17
N LEU A 41 -7.87 -4.09 -2.71
CA LEU A 41 -7.96 -5.29 -1.87
C LEU A 41 -8.60 -4.97 -0.52
N ILE A 42 -8.16 -3.89 0.14
CA ILE A 42 -8.73 -3.43 1.42
C ILE A 42 -10.20 -3.08 1.25
N GLU A 43 -10.58 -2.37 0.18
CA GLU A 43 -11.97 -2.06 -0.16
C GLU A 43 -12.82 -3.32 -0.31
N LYS A 44 -12.33 -4.34 -1.02
CA LYS A 44 -13.03 -5.64 -1.17
C LYS A 44 -13.23 -6.34 0.17
N ILE A 45 -12.25 -6.25 1.08
CA ILE A 45 -12.37 -6.82 2.43
C ILE A 45 -13.42 -6.05 3.22
N ILE A 46 -13.37 -4.71 3.24
CA ILE A 46 -14.36 -3.85 3.90
C ILE A 46 -15.76 -4.20 3.40
N ASN A 47 -15.95 -4.28 2.09
CA ASN A 47 -17.25 -4.60 1.49
C ASN A 47 -17.80 -5.98 1.88
N LYS A 48 -16.93 -6.93 2.22
CA LYS A 48 -17.34 -8.26 2.72
C LYS A 48 -17.74 -8.24 4.20
N ILE A 49 -17.19 -7.32 4.99
CA ILE A 49 -17.36 -7.35 6.46
C ILE A 49 -18.15 -6.15 7.02
N LYS A 50 -18.53 -5.18 6.19
CA LYS A 50 -19.15 -3.92 6.62
C LYS A 50 -20.45 -4.06 7.42
N ASP A 51 -21.18 -5.14 7.25
CA ASP A 51 -22.46 -5.38 7.94
C ASP A 51 -22.26 -6.07 9.31
N TYR A 52 -21.05 -6.52 9.64
CA TYR A 52 -20.70 -7.14 10.91
C TYR A 52 -20.07 -6.14 11.88
N LYS A 53 -20.13 -6.42 13.19
CA LYS A 53 -19.32 -5.73 14.19
C LYS A 53 -17.85 -6.10 13.97
N ALA A 54 -17.16 -5.32 13.16
CA ALA A 54 -15.80 -5.58 12.74
C ALA A 54 -15.00 -4.29 12.64
N PHE A 55 -13.69 -4.43 12.79
CA PHE A 55 -12.71 -3.41 12.45
C PHE A 55 -11.58 -4.04 11.64
N ILE A 56 -10.92 -3.22 10.83
CA ILE A 56 -9.71 -3.55 10.10
C ILE A 56 -8.62 -2.63 10.62
N LEU A 57 -7.49 -3.22 10.98
CA LEU A 57 -6.22 -2.53 11.16
C LEU A 57 -5.31 -2.95 10.01
N TYR A 58 -4.87 -1.98 9.22
CA TYR A 58 -3.85 -2.14 8.19
C TYR A 58 -2.64 -1.29 8.57
N PHE A 59 -1.46 -1.88 8.45
CA PHE A 59 -0.19 -1.18 8.51
C PHE A 59 0.81 -1.90 7.61
N SER A 60 1.70 -1.14 6.98
CA SER A 60 2.84 -1.73 6.27
C SER A 60 3.90 -2.16 7.29
N ASP A 61 4.63 -3.23 7.03
CA ASP A 61 5.76 -3.67 7.84
C ASP A 61 6.97 -2.71 7.70
N HIS A 62 7.22 -2.22 6.49
CA HIS A 62 8.17 -1.16 6.17
C HIS A 62 7.70 -0.32 4.98
N GLY A 63 8.41 0.76 4.66
CA GLY A 63 8.24 1.54 3.45
C GLY A 63 9.31 1.22 2.41
N LEU A 64 9.14 1.73 1.18
CA LEU A 64 10.21 1.74 0.18
C LEU A 64 10.77 3.16 0.04
N GLN A 65 12.08 3.24 -0.16
CA GLN A 65 12.72 4.48 -0.57
C GLN A 65 12.93 4.49 -2.08
N ARG A 66 12.55 5.62 -2.70
CA ARG A 66 12.90 5.92 -4.08
C ARG A 66 14.38 6.28 -4.15
N LEU A 67 15.12 5.54 -4.94
CA LEU A 67 16.49 5.82 -5.37
C LEU A 67 16.43 6.41 -6.76
N ASP A 68 17.12 7.53 -6.92
CA ASP A 68 17.06 8.37 -8.09
C ASP A 68 18.46 8.89 -8.40
N LYS A 69 19.27 8.04 -9.03
CA LYS A 69 20.64 8.35 -9.41
C LYS A 69 20.84 8.12 -10.90
N ASN A 70 21.47 9.07 -11.58
CA ASN A 70 21.81 8.97 -13.01
C ASN A 70 20.61 8.59 -13.89
N SER A 71 19.41 9.11 -13.59
CA SER A 71 18.15 8.79 -14.27
C SER A 71 17.67 7.33 -14.15
N ASP A 72 18.30 6.51 -13.30
CA ASP A 72 17.81 5.19 -12.91
C ASP A 72 16.97 5.36 -11.62
N ILE A 73 15.67 5.12 -11.74
CA ILE A 73 14.71 5.25 -10.65
C ILE A 73 14.34 3.85 -10.20
N ARG A 74 14.53 3.55 -8.91
CA ARG A 74 14.15 2.25 -8.33
C ARG A 74 13.63 2.43 -6.92
N TYR A 75 12.77 1.51 -6.50
CA TYR A 75 12.29 1.43 -5.13
C TYR A 75 12.96 0.27 -4.42
N ASN A 76 13.45 0.50 -3.20
CA ASN A 76 14.00 -0.57 -2.39
C ASN A 76 13.81 -0.39 -0.88
N HIS A 77 14.05 -1.47 -0.14
CA HIS A 77 14.20 -1.47 1.31
C HIS A 77 15.52 -2.12 1.75
N GLY A 78 15.75 -2.24 3.06
CA GLY A 78 16.87 -3.02 3.61
C GLY A 78 18.27 -2.41 3.51
N VAL A 79 18.39 -1.09 3.32
CA VAL A 79 19.70 -0.40 3.27
C VAL A 79 20.23 -0.03 4.66
N SER A 80 21.56 0.05 4.80
CA SER A 80 22.22 0.38 6.08
C SER A 80 21.95 1.80 6.60
N HIS A 81 21.60 2.73 5.70
CA HIS A 81 21.30 4.13 6.03
C HIS A 81 19.97 4.53 5.37
N PRO A 82 18.82 4.11 5.95
CA PRO A 82 17.52 4.32 5.32
C PRO A 82 17.11 5.78 5.32
N ARG A 83 16.54 6.26 4.20
CA ARG A 83 15.83 7.54 4.14
C ARG A 83 14.52 7.44 4.93
N LYS A 84 13.98 8.58 5.39
CA LYS A 84 12.69 8.64 6.12
C LYS A 84 11.56 7.85 5.46
N LYS A 85 11.51 7.85 4.13
CA LYS A 85 10.51 7.11 3.34
C LYS A 85 10.51 5.58 3.60
N ALA A 86 11.65 4.99 3.96
CA ALA A 86 11.75 3.55 4.22
C ALA A 86 11.10 3.10 5.54
N TYR A 87 10.79 4.02 6.46
CA TYR A 87 10.14 3.71 7.75
C TYR A 87 8.92 4.59 8.05
N ASN A 88 8.57 5.52 7.15
CA ASN A 88 7.34 6.28 7.24
C ASN A 88 6.20 5.51 6.54
N ILE A 89 5.55 4.65 7.31
CA ILE A 89 4.56 3.68 6.81
C ILE A 89 3.11 4.19 6.95
N PRO A 90 2.18 3.72 6.08
CA PRO A 90 0.76 3.94 6.29
C PRO A 90 0.25 3.08 7.47
N LEU A 91 -0.64 3.68 8.26
CA LEU A 91 -1.50 2.98 9.21
C LEU A 91 -2.94 3.44 8.95
N PHE A 92 -3.83 2.47 8.77
CA PHE A 92 -5.23 2.69 8.46
C PHE A 92 -6.09 1.86 9.40
N ILE A 93 -7.09 2.51 10.01
CA ILE A 93 -8.08 1.84 10.83
C ILE A 93 -9.45 2.13 10.23
N TRP A 94 -10.18 1.07 9.91
CA TRP A 94 -11.59 1.13 9.56
C TRP A 94 -12.38 0.37 10.61
N TYR A 95 -13.57 0.88 10.94
CA TYR A 95 -14.50 0.17 11.81
C TYR A 95 -15.92 0.44 11.32
N ASN A 96 -16.75 -0.58 11.43
CA ASN A 96 -18.17 -0.44 11.14
C ASN A 96 -18.80 0.44 12.24
N LYS A 97 -19.53 1.49 11.84
CA LYS A 97 -20.37 2.26 12.77
C LYS A 97 -21.68 1.51 12.97
N HIS A 98 -21.66 0.45 13.77
CA HIS A 98 -22.90 -0.15 14.24
C HIS A 98 -23.58 0.81 15.23
N PRO A 99 -24.90 1.08 15.14
CA PRO A 99 -25.60 2.13 15.93
C PRO A 99 -25.47 2.01 17.46
N PHE A 100 -24.97 0.89 17.98
CA PHE A 100 -24.89 0.58 19.39
C PHE A 100 -23.47 0.58 19.98
N LEU A 101 -22.44 0.93 19.19
CA LEU A 101 -21.05 1.03 19.67
C LEU A 101 -20.66 2.50 19.85
N ASN A 102 -21.15 3.11 20.93
CA ASN A 102 -20.48 4.24 21.55
C ASN A 102 -19.30 3.68 22.36
N PHE A 103 -18.08 3.88 21.88
CA PHE A 103 -16.91 3.78 22.76
C PHE A 103 -17.03 4.89 23.80
N ARG A 104 -17.39 4.51 25.03
CA ARG A 104 -17.09 5.30 26.23
C ARG A 104 -15.65 5.08 26.62
#